data_AF-A0A376SDB8-F1
#
_entry.id   AF-A0A376SDB8-F1
#
_cell.length_a   1.000
_cell.length_b   1.000
_cell.length_c   1.000
_cell.angle_alpha   90.00
_cell.angle_beta   90.00
_cell.angle_gamma   90.00
#
_symmetry.space_group_name_H-M   'P 1'
#
loop_
_entity.id
_entity.type
_entity.pdbx_description
1 polymer ?
#
loop_
_entity_poly.entity_id
_entity_poly.type
_entity_poly.pdbx_seq_one_letter_code
_entity_poly.pdbx_strand_id
1 'polypeptide(L)'
;MAKIIRRNGDFCVINVDYGIGSSFVINEQIYRGSLYGSGQIGHTIVNPDGVVCDCGRYGCLETVASLSALKKTGAGMAKITTG
;
A
#
# COMPACT_ATOMS: atom_id res chain seq x y z
N MET A 1 -4.35 -7.95 5.91
CA MET A 1 -4.54 -9.18 5.09
C MET A 1 -3.45 -9.26 4.03
N ALA A 2 -2.93 -10.44 3.72
CA ALA A 2 -1.91 -10.61 2.68
C ALA A 2 -2.46 -11.42 1.48
N LYS A 3 -2.11 -11.00 0.26
CA LYS A 3 -2.48 -11.73 -0.97
C LYS A 3 -1.24 -12.10 -1.76
N ILE A 4 -1.22 -13.32 -2.29
CA ILE A 4 -0.15 -13.86 -3.13
C ILE A 4 -0.61 -13.88 -4.58
N ILE A 5 0.21 -13.35 -5.49
CA ILE A 5 0.04 -13.44 -6.94
C ILE A 5 1.26 -14.18 -7.48
N ARG A 6 1.08 -15.27 -8.24
CA ARG A 6 2.16 -16.19 -8.64
C ARG A 6 2.13 -16.54 -10.12
N ARG A 7 3.31 -16.63 -10.74
CA ARG A 7 3.54 -17.15 -12.10
C ARG A 7 4.92 -17.81 -12.18
N ASN A 8 5.00 -19.06 -12.62
CA ASN A 8 6.27 -19.80 -12.80
C ASN A 8 7.22 -19.82 -11.60
N GLY A 9 6.69 -19.81 -10.36
CA GLY A 9 7.52 -19.76 -9.15
C GLY A 9 7.85 -18.35 -8.68
N ASP A 10 7.73 -17.34 -9.54
CA ASP A 10 7.81 -15.94 -9.16
C ASP A 10 6.50 -15.51 -8.52
N PHE A 11 6.59 -14.80 -7.40
CA PHE A 11 5.40 -14.27 -6.74
C PHE A 11 5.66 -12.97 -6.00
N CYS A 12 4.59 -12.21 -5.83
CA CYS A 12 4.55 -11.06 -4.96
C CYS A 12 3.57 -11.31 -3.82
N VAL A 13 3.98 -10.93 -2.61
CA VAL A 13 3.12 -10.84 -1.44
C VAL A 13 2.81 -9.37 -1.21
N ILE A 14 1.54 -9.00 -1.18
CA ILE A 14 1.11 -7.65 -0.82
C ILE A 14 0.49 -7.71 0.58
N ASN A 15 1.01 -6.89 1.49
CA ASN A 15 0.44 -6.69 2.81
C ASN A 15 -0.36 -5.37 2.81
N VAL A 16 -1.63 -5.46 3.20
CA VAL A 16 -2.49 -4.30 3.42
C VAL A 16 -2.98 -4.33 4.86
N ASP A 17 -2.60 -3.31 5.61
CA ASP A 17 -3.00 -3.07 7.01
C ASP A 17 -2.97 -1.55 7.27
N TYR A 18 -2.40 -1.07 8.38
CA TYR A 18 -2.19 0.35 8.64
C TYR A 18 -1.44 1.09 7.51
N GLY A 19 -0.58 0.38 6.77
CA GLY A 19 0.07 0.85 5.54
C GLY A 19 -0.03 -0.18 4.41
N ILE A 20 0.75 0.01 3.34
CA ILE A 20 0.84 -0.93 2.22
C ILE A 20 2.30 -1.24 1.91
N GLY A 21 2.64 -2.52 1.93
CA GLY A 21 3.97 -3.02 1.57
C GLY A 21 3.88 -4.24 0.68
N SER A 22 4.99 -4.60 0.05
CA SER A 22 5.10 -5.81 -0.75
C SER A 22 6.47 -6.45 -0.66
N SER A 23 6.54 -7.74 -1.01
CA SER A 23 7.78 -8.50 -1.13
C SER A 23 7.72 -9.33 -2.40
N PHE A 24 8.85 -9.44 -3.09
CA PHE A 24 8.96 -10.16 -4.36
C PHE A 24 9.90 -11.35 -4.21
N VAL A 25 9.49 -12.50 -4.73
CA VAL A 25 10.34 -13.66 -4.96
C VAL A 25 10.45 -13.84 -6.46
N ILE A 26 11.68 -13.80 -6.98
CA ILE A 26 12.00 -13.91 -8.40
C ILE A 26 13.17 -14.88 -8.53
N ASN A 27 13.08 -15.86 -9.42
CA ASN A 27 14.09 -16.92 -9.58
C ASN A 27 14.44 -17.59 -8.23
N GLU A 28 13.40 -17.93 -7.45
CA GLU A 28 13.53 -18.58 -6.14
C GLU A 28 14.27 -17.75 -5.06
N GLN A 29 14.55 -16.48 -5.32
CA GLN A 29 15.27 -15.59 -4.41
C GLN A 29 14.41 -14.38 -4.02
N ILE A 30 14.57 -13.91 -2.78
CA ILE A 30 13.97 -12.63 -2.37
C ILE A 30 14.65 -11.52 -3.15
N TYR A 31 13.86 -10.85 -3.99
CA TYR A 31 14.31 -9.67 -4.70
C TYR A 31 14.24 -8.46 -3.76
N ARG A 32 15.39 -7.82 -3.54
CA ARG A 32 15.55 -6.66 -2.64
C ARG A 32 15.68 -5.32 -3.37
N GLY A 33 15.92 -5.36 -4.69
CA GLY A 33 16.32 -4.20 -5.48
C GLY A 33 17.77 -3.77 -5.21
N SER A 34 18.28 -2.86 -6.03
CA SER A 34 19.69 -2.39 -5.99
C SER A 34 20.07 -1.67 -4.69
N LEU A 35 19.09 -1.07 -4.00
CA LEU A 35 19.28 -0.31 -2.76
C LEU A 35 18.47 -0.89 -1.59
N TYR A 36 18.10 -2.17 -1.62
CA TYR A 36 17.27 -2.81 -0.59
C TYR A 36 15.88 -2.19 -0.39
N GLY A 37 15.45 -1.33 -1.31
CA GLY A 37 14.19 -0.57 -1.23
C GLY A 37 13.03 -1.20 -2.01
N SER A 38 13.16 -2.41 -2.56
CA SER A 38 12.04 -3.07 -3.22
C SER A 38 10.87 -3.26 -2.25
N GLY A 39 9.65 -3.21 -2.75
CA GLY A 39 8.48 -3.51 -1.92
C GLY A 39 7.71 -2.30 -1.40
N GLN A 40 8.26 -1.10 -1.56
CA GLN A 40 7.69 0.18 -1.10
C GLN A 40 6.54 0.69 -2.00
N ILE A 41 5.68 -0.21 -2.48
CA ILE A 41 4.57 0.13 -3.39
C ILE A 41 3.53 1.06 -2.74
N GLY A 42 3.44 1.08 -1.41
CA GLY A 42 2.56 1.99 -0.68
C GLY A 42 2.88 3.47 -0.95
N HIS A 43 4.13 3.79 -1.28
CA HIS A 43 4.59 5.15 -1.55
C HIS A 43 4.60 5.52 -3.04
N THR A 44 4.12 4.64 -3.92
CA THR A 44 3.88 4.99 -5.32
C THR A 44 2.83 6.11 -5.38
N ILE A 45 3.17 7.22 -6.04
CA ILE A 45 2.23 8.34 -6.25
C ILE A 45 1.18 7.90 -7.26
N VAL A 46 -0.09 7.85 -6.83
CA VAL A 46 -1.24 7.49 -7.67
C VAL A 46 -2.14 8.68 -7.98
N ASN A 47 -2.04 9.75 -7.18
CA ASN A 47 -2.73 11.02 -7.43
C ASN A 47 -1.83 12.19 -6.97
N PRO A 48 -1.13 12.91 -7.85
CA PRO A 48 -0.23 14.01 -7.45
C PRO A 48 -0.89 15.10 -6.59
N ASP A 49 -2.20 15.32 -6.76
CA ASP A 49 -3.01 16.28 -6.00
C ASP A 49 -3.69 15.65 -4.77
N GLY A 50 -3.26 14.46 -4.37
CA GLY A 50 -3.81 13.69 -3.26
C GLY A 50 -3.40 14.20 -1.87
N VAL A 51 -3.82 13.49 -0.83
CA VAL A 51 -3.49 13.86 0.55
C VAL A 51 -2.02 13.59 0.88
N VAL A 52 -1.50 14.28 1.89
CA VAL A 52 -0.14 14.05 2.40
C VAL A 52 0.00 12.63 2.98
N CYS A 53 1.09 11.97 2.60
CA CYS A 53 1.53 10.68 3.10
C CYS A 53 2.55 10.88 4.22
N ASP A 54 2.65 9.94 5.16
CA ASP A 54 3.61 10.00 6.26
C ASP A 54 5.08 9.97 5.77
N CYS A 55 5.32 9.54 4.53
CA CYS A 55 6.64 9.64 3.89
C CYS A 55 7.00 11.07 3.42
N GLY A 56 6.10 12.04 3.59
CA GLY A 56 6.28 13.45 3.21
C GLY A 56 5.90 13.81 1.77
N ARG A 57 5.44 12.85 0.96
CA ARG A 57 4.96 13.08 -0.42
C ARG A 57 3.44 13.22 -0.45
N TYR A 58 2.89 13.66 -1.59
CA TYR A 58 1.46 13.73 -1.82
C TYR A 58 0.96 12.53 -2.64
N GLY A 59 -0.19 11.98 -2.23
CA GLY A 59 -0.97 11.05 -3.04
C GLY A 59 -0.37 9.67 -3.22
N CYS A 60 0.35 9.18 -2.22
CA CYS A 60 0.83 7.82 -2.20
C CYS A 60 -0.33 6.80 -2.16
N LEU A 61 -0.17 5.63 -2.76
CA LEU A 61 -1.18 4.55 -2.78
C LEU A 61 -1.75 4.23 -1.39
N GLU A 62 -0.91 4.22 -0.35
CA GLU A 62 -1.36 3.95 1.02
C GLU A 62 -2.38 4.98 1.54
N THR A 63 -2.36 6.20 1.02
CA THR A 63 -3.27 7.27 1.46
C THR A 63 -4.71 7.05 1.02
N VAL A 64 -4.94 6.14 0.06
CA VAL A 64 -6.26 5.82 -0.48
C VAL A 64 -6.67 4.37 -0.28
N ALA A 65 -5.71 3.44 -0.11
CA ALA A 65 -5.98 2.01 -0.12
C ALA A 65 -5.54 1.25 1.16
N SER A 66 -5.00 1.94 2.17
CA SER A 66 -4.67 1.31 3.47
C SER A 66 -5.88 1.24 4.40
N LEU A 67 -5.78 0.42 5.45
CA LEU A 67 -6.76 0.43 6.54
C LEU A 67 -6.85 1.81 7.20
N SER A 68 -5.73 2.52 7.34
CA SER A 68 -5.69 3.88 7.89
C SER A 68 -6.48 4.86 7.01
N ALA A 69 -6.35 4.76 5.69
CA ALA A 69 -7.12 5.54 4.73
C ALA A 69 -8.62 5.22 4.83
N LEU A 70 -8.98 3.93 4.83
CA LEU A 70 -10.37 3.49 4.95
C LEU A 70 -11.02 3.95 6.27
N LYS A 71 -10.29 3.91 7.39
CA LYS A 71 -10.77 4.42 8.68
C LYS A 71 -11.05 5.93 8.62
N LYS A 72 -10.19 6.72 7.98
CA LYS A 72 -10.38 8.16 7.81
C LYS A 72 -11.61 8.48 6.96
N THR A 73 -11.78 7.78 5.83
CA THR A 73 -12.94 7.97 4.94
C THR A 73 -14.25 7.48 5.59
N GLY A 74 -14.23 6.32 6.24
CA GLY A 74 -15.40 5.75 6.93
C GLY A 74 -15.84 6.56 8.16
N ALA A 75 -14.91 7.17 8.90
CA ALA A 75 -15.22 8.11 9.98
C ALA A 75 -15.92 9.39 9.47
N GLY A 76 -15.70 9.76 8.20
CA GLY A 76 -16.45 10.83 7.54
C GLY A 76 -17.91 10.47 7.26
N MET A 77 -18.23 9.17 7.08
CA MET A 77 -19.59 8.69 6.83
C MET A 77 -20.42 8.53 8.12
N ALA A 78 -19.78 8.20 9.25
CA ALA A 78 -20.47 8.03 10.54
C ALA A 78 -21.09 9.32 11.11
N LYS A 79 -20.68 10.50 10.61
CA LYS A 79 -21.28 11.79 10.99
C LYS A 79 -22.60 12.12 10.29
N ILE A 80 -23.03 11.32 9.30
CA ILE A 80 -24.24 11.60 8.50
C ILE A 80 -25.50 10.91 9.08
N THR A 81 -25.35 9.97 10.01
CA THR A 81 -26.46 9.14 10.54
C THR A 81 -26.95 9.48 11.95
N THR A 82 -26.51 10.59 12.55
CA THR A 82 -27.13 11.11 13.79
C THR A 82 -28.07 12.27 13.42
N GLY A 83 -29.27 11.90 13.00
CA GLY A 83 -30.45 12.75 12.91
C GLY A 83 -31.60 12.05 13.60
#